data_AF-A0A968MMM4-F1
#
_entry.id   AF-A0A968MMM4-F1
#
_cell.length_a   1.000
_cell.length_b   1.000
_cell.length_c   1.000
_cell.angle_alpha   90.00
_cell.angle_beta   90.00
_cell.angle_gamma   90.00
#
_symmetry.space_group_name_H-M   'P 1'
#
loop_
_entity.id
_entity.type
_entity.pdbx_description
1 polymer ?
#
loop_
_entity_poly.entity_id
_entity_poly.type
_entity_poly.pdbx_seq_one_letter_code
_entity_poly.pdbx_strand_id
1 'polypeptide(L)'
;MFAMGDETGGAQYMHSSWKPSPYFLYYGTSALLSTVMPVVAAAKVSLLLASMGLAFGSAWLAQTFGRDPRLGVFGPLALFGLPLGWGFSSFVFSMPFLLFSAAAYEELLRSLADREGPPRTRKRLVVAALFLTLTYLAHVLVFVGTCWVLLVRSFVFFLVGSPSHRVAFLRVLRAGALTALPALVLSIVCILMIRSSGTRDTETTPVEAGGRFFEFSPLLDRWRFLWDHLIHRGPGDHVLAMKILGVLLLGMFLLSFRHRFRGERARWGWTGFALGITTLYLFGPNAFERPFAVWLFYSRFGTLFALGIILGLQLSLRGVRAPLVIFSVLAVAAFDAGEQREHVVRMNVYANQYNDVRELVPKRHASSA
;
A
#
# COMPACT_ATOMS: atom_id res chain seq x y z
N MET A 1 -29.49 14.16 -3.15
CA MET A 1 -29.86 13.91 -4.56
C MET A 1 -28.71 14.45 -5.40
N PHE A 2 -28.05 13.61 -6.22
CA PHE A 2 -26.92 14.06 -7.05
C PHE A 2 -27.48 14.68 -8.34
N ALA A 3 -27.11 15.93 -8.65
CA ALA A 3 -27.74 16.74 -9.70
C ALA A 3 -27.78 16.09 -11.10
N MET A 4 -26.85 15.18 -11.42
CA MET A 4 -26.83 14.40 -12.67
C MET A 4 -26.66 12.89 -12.44
N GLY A 5 -26.92 12.40 -11.22
CA GLY A 5 -26.55 11.04 -10.83
C GLY A 5 -27.18 9.94 -11.70
N ASP A 6 -28.38 10.16 -12.22
CA ASP A 6 -29.10 9.20 -13.08
C ASP A 6 -28.64 9.24 -14.54
N GLU A 7 -28.00 10.33 -14.97
CA GLU A 7 -27.48 10.49 -16.33
C GLU A 7 -26.06 9.93 -16.46
N THR A 8 -25.25 10.06 -15.40
CA THR A 8 -23.85 9.61 -15.39
C THR A 8 -23.64 8.19 -14.88
N GLY A 9 -24.68 7.58 -14.28
CA GLY A 9 -24.61 6.31 -13.55
C GLY A 9 -24.11 6.44 -12.10
N GLY A 10 -23.82 7.67 -11.64
CA GLY A 10 -23.33 7.93 -10.29
C GLY A 10 -24.33 7.62 -9.17
N ALA A 11 -25.63 7.82 -9.42
CA ALA A 11 -26.68 7.50 -8.47
C ALA A 11 -26.76 5.98 -8.23
N GLN A 12 -26.74 5.17 -9.28
CA GLN A 12 -26.76 3.70 -9.21
C GLN A 12 -25.54 3.15 -8.47
N TYR A 13 -24.37 3.77 -8.64
CA TYR A 13 -23.13 3.38 -7.96
C TYR A 13 -23.17 3.58 -6.42
N MET A 14 -23.90 4.58 -5.94
CA MET A 14 -24.05 4.89 -4.50
C MET A 14 -25.34 4.34 -3.89
N HIS A 15 -26.34 4.01 -4.71
CA HIS A 15 -27.63 3.51 -4.25
C HIS A 15 -27.51 2.19 -3.48
N SER A 16 -26.41 1.46 -3.68
CA SER A 16 -26.19 0.14 -3.08
C SER A 16 -25.90 0.18 -1.58
N SER A 17 -25.25 1.24 -1.03
CA SER A 17 -25.02 1.40 0.42
C SER A 17 -24.13 2.61 0.76
N TRP A 18 -24.62 3.55 1.58
CA TRP A 18 -23.82 4.58 2.26
C TRP A 18 -23.08 4.08 3.50
N LYS A 19 -23.12 2.77 3.78
CA LYS A 19 -22.42 2.20 4.93
C LYS A 19 -20.93 2.45 4.76
N PRO A 20 -20.22 2.93 5.81
CA PRO A 20 -18.78 2.95 5.79
C PRO A 20 -18.32 1.52 5.50
N SER A 21 -17.49 1.38 4.48
CA SER A 21 -16.93 0.11 4.05
C SER A 21 -15.43 0.33 3.85
N PRO A 22 -14.63 -0.74 3.88
CA PRO A 22 -13.18 -0.63 3.72
C PRO A 22 -12.71 -0.18 2.32
N TYR A 23 -13.60 0.34 1.48
CA TYR A 23 -13.33 0.89 0.15
C TYR A 23 -14.08 2.21 -0.09
N PHE A 24 -14.73 2.73 0.95
CA PHE A 24 -15.63 3.88 0.89
C PHE A 24 -14.95 5.12 0.33
N LEU A 25 -13.68 5.36 0.62
CA LEU A 25 -13.00 6.56 0.15
C LEU A 25 -12.84 6.57 -1.37
N TYR A 26 -12.45 5.45 -1.97
CA TYR A 26 -12.32 5.34 -3.43
C TYR A 26 -13.69 5.44 -4.11
N TYR A 27 -14.68 4.69 -3.61
CA TYR A 27 -16.02 4.68 -4.18
C TYR A 27 -16.74 6.01 -4.00
N GLY A 28 -16.65 6.61 -2.82
CA GLY A 28 -17.20 7.93 -2.52
C GLY A 28 -16.54 9.03 -3.34
N THR A 29 -15.21 9.00 -3.54
CA THR A 29 -14.52 9.95 -4.42
C THR A 29 -14.99 9.81 -5.86
N SER A 30 -15.05 8.58 -6.38
CA SER A 30 -15.48 8.32 -7.76
C SER A 30 -16.94 8.66 -7.98
N ALA A 31 -17.80 8.44 -6.97
CA ALA A 31 -19.20 8.84 -7.00
C ALA A 31 -19.40 10.36 -6.94
N LEU A 32 -18.61 11.06 -6.12
CA LEU A 32 -18.65 12.52 -6.08
C LEU A 32 -18.23 13.10 -7.43
N LEU A 33 -17.15 12.60 -8.02
CA LEU A 33 -16.70 13.01 -9.35
C LEU A 33 -17.73 12.66 -10.42
N SER A 34 -18.41 11.52 -10.31
CA SER A 34 -19.42 11.12 -11.29
C SER A 34 -20.67 12.01 -11.28
N THR A 35 -20.82 12.92 -10.34
CA THR A 35 -21.89 13.94 -10.39
C THR A 35 -21.72 14.93 -11.54
N VAL A 36 -20.51 15.05 -12.10
CA VAL A 36 -20.17 16.03 -13.16
C VAL A 36 -19.48 15.40 -14.37
N MET A 37 -19.22 14.09 -14.35
CA MET A 37 -18.60 13.37 -15.47
C MET A 37 -19.03 11.89 -15.50
N PRO A 38 -18.88 11.18 -16.63
CA PRO A 38 -19.18 9.74 -16.68
C PRO A 38 -18.36 8.93 -15.66
N VAL A 39 -18.94 7.89 -15.06
CA VAL A 39 -18.29 7.06 -14.01
C VAL A 39 -16.90 6.55 -14.42
N VAL A 40 -16.71 6.18 -15.69
CA VAL A 40 -15.41 5.73 -16.21
C VAL A 40 -14.37 6.85 -16.17
N ALA A 41 -14.75 8.08 -16.52
CA ALA A 41 -13.88 9.24 -16.42
C ALA A 41 -13.57 9.57 -14.96
N ALA A 42 -14.59 9.53 -14.08
CA ALA A 42 -14.44 9.74 -12.65
C ALA A 42 -13.45 8.77 -12.01
N ALA A 43 -13.53 7.47 -12.32
CA ALA A 43 -12.59 6.46 -11.85
C ALA A 43 -11.15 6.73 -12.33
N LYS A 44 -10.96 7.14 -13.60
CA LYS A 44 -9.63 7.53 -14.13
C LYS A 44 -9.07 8.76 -13.42
N VAL A 45 -9.90 9.77 -13.16
CA VAL A 45 -9.51 10.96 -12.39
C VAL A 45 -9.13 10.58 -10.96
N SER A 46 -9.88 9.69 -10.30
CA SER A 46 -9.50 9.15 -8.98
C SER A 46 -8.11 8.50 -9.01
N LEU A 47 -7.78 7.72 -10.05
CA LEU A 47 -6.45 7.12 -10.20
C LEU A 47 -5.35 8.15 -10.49
N LEU A 48 -5.65 9.21 -11.24
CA LEU A 48 -4.74 10.33 -11.45
C LEU A 48 -4.44 11.06 -10.14
N LEU A 49 -5.47 11.31 -9.33
CA LEU A 49 -5.32 11.88 -7.99
C LEU A 49 -4.45 10.98 -7.09
N ALA A 50 -4.60 9.65 -7.20
CA ALA A 50 -3.73 8.71 -6.50
C ALA A 50 -2.27 8.81 -6.99
N SER A 51 -2.03 9.00 -8.28
CA SER A 51 -0.67 9.24 -8.83
C SER A 51 -0.02 10.48 -8.25
N MET A 52 -0.75 11.60 -8.26
CA MET A 52 -0.30 12.84 -7.64
C MET A 52 -0.04 12.66 -6.15
N GLY A 53 -0.96 11.99 -5.45
CA GLY A 53 -0.84 11.67 -4.04
C GLY A 53 0.41 10.83 -3.73
N LEU A 54 0.78 9.89 -4.58
CA LEU A 54 2.00 9.10 -4.41
C LEU A 54 3.25 9.96 -4.57
N ALA A 55 3.27 10.88 -5.53
CA ALA A 55 4.39 11.80 -5.69
C ALA A 55 4.58 12.68 -4.45
N PHE A 56 3.48 13.29 -3.95
CA PHE A 56 3.52 14.13 -2.75
C PHE A 56 3.79 13.34 -1.47
N GLY A 57 3.18 12.17 -1.30
CA GLY A 57 3.42 11.30 -0.15
C GLY A 57 4.87 10.81 -0.09
N SER A 58 5.44 10.48 -1.25
CA SER A 58 6.85 10.10 -1.39
C SER A 58 7.79 11.28 -1.09
N ALA A 59 7.47 12.47 -1.61
CA ALA A 59 8.23 13.69 -1.34
C ALA A 59 8.23 14.04 0.15
N TRP A 60 7.07 14.00 0.81
CA TRP A 60 6.97 14.25 2.23
C TRP A 60 7.71 13.19 3.03
N LEU A 61 7.55 11.90 2.72
CA LEU A 61 8.30 10.83 3.38
C LEU A 61 9.82 11.01 3.24
N ALA A 62 10.30 11.34 2.04
CA ALA A 62 11.71 11.63 1.78
C ALA A 62 12.19 12.82 2.63
N GLN A 63 11.45 13.93 2.61
CA GLN A 63 11.77 15.11 3.40
C GLN A 63 11.81 14.77 4.89
N THR A 64 10.85 13.98 5.37
CA THR A 64 10.86 13.50 6.75
C THR A 64 12.14 12.73 6.99
N PHE A 65 12.61 11.82 6.13
CA PHE A 65 13.92 11.18 6.31
C PHE A 65 15.17 12.06 6.04
N GLY A 66 14.99 13.37 5.86
CA GLY A 66 16.08 14.32 5.61
C GLY A 66 16.68 14.17 4.22
N ARG A 67 15.87 13.76 3.24
CA ARG A 67 16.25 13.55 1.83
C ARG A 67 15.67 14.65 0.97
N ASP A 68 16.14 14.72 -0.27
CA ASP A 68 15.60 15.65 -1.27
C ASP A 68 14.14 15.25 -1.61
N PRO A 69 13.14 16.12 -1.37
CA PRO A 69 11.75 15.85 -1.71
C PRO A 69 11.52 15.62 -3.22
N ARG A 70 12.43 16.05 -4.09
CA ARG A 70 12.37 15.78 -5.54
C ARG A 70 12.37 14.29 -5.87
N LEU A 71 12.88 13.44 -4.98
CA LEU A 71 12.79 11.98 -5.11
C LEU A 71 11.34 11.47 -5.14
N GLY A 72 10.37 12.29 -4.69
CA GLY A 72 8.95 11.99 -4.83
C GLY A 72 8.48 11.79 -6.26
N VAL A 73 9.20 12.30 -7.28
CA VAL A 73 8.86 12.08 -8.70
C VAL A 73 8.85 10.59 -9.09
N PHE A 74 9.54 9.73 -8.34
CA PHE A 74 9.51 8.28 -8.55
C PHE A 74 8.32 7.59 -7.89
N GLY A 75 7.58 8.28 -7.02
CA GLY A 75 6.41 7.74 -6.31
C GLY A 75 5.34 7.12 -7.24
N PRO A 76 4.95 7.78 -8.34
CA PRO A 76 4.00 7.22 -9.31
C PRO A 76 4.39 5.87 -9.91
N LEU A 77 5.68 5.50 -9.91
CA LEU A 77 6.10 4.18 -10.39
C LEU A 77 5.48 3.04 -9.55
N ALA A 78 5.11 3.32 -8.29
CA ALA A 78 4.41 2.37 -7.42
C ALA A 78 2.92 2.14 -7.79
N LEU A 79 2.38 2.88 -8.77
CA LEU A 79 1.05 2.60 -9.33
C LEU A 79 1.06 1.42 -10.31
N PHE A 80 2.18 1.21 -10.99
CA PHE A 80 2.33 0.10 -11.91
C PHE A 80 2.45 -1.19 -11.10
N GLY A 81 1.66 -2.17 -11.48
CA GLY A 81 1.48 -3.39 -10.70
C GLY A 81 0.14 -4.04 -10.99
N LEU A 82 0.05 -5.32 -10.67
CA LEU A 82 -1.10 -6.17 -10.99
C LEU A 82 -2.44 -5.67 -10.40
N PRO A 83 -2.51 -4.98 -9.24
CA PRO A 83 -3.77 -4.36 -8.79
C PRO A 83 -4.34 -3.35 -9.79
N LEU A 84 -3.49 -2.64 -10.55
CA LEU A 84 -3.97 -1.77 -11.63
C LEU A 84 -4.47 -2.61 -12.81
N GLY A 85 -3.73 -3.67 -13.19
CA GLY A 85 -4.12 -4.59 -14.26
C GLY A 85 -5.40 -5.39 -13.99
N TRP A 86 -5.67 -5.75 -12.74
CA TRP A 86 -6.89 -6.44 -12.30
C TRP A 86 -8.04 -5.50 -11.94
N GLY A 87 -7.84 -4.18 -12.04
CA GLY A 87 -8.88 -3.20 -11.72
C GLY A 87 -9.16 -3.04 -10.21
N PHE A 88 -8.26 -3.46 -9.32
CA PHE A 88 -8.32 -3.21 -7.87
C PHE A 88 -8.03 -1.74 -7.54
N SER A 89 -8.85 -0.86 -8.08
CA SER A 89 -8.64 0.59 -8.09
C SER A 89 -8.68 1.19 -6.68
N SER A 90 -9.48 0.63 -5.76
CA SER A 90 -9.48 1.03 -4.34
C SER A 90 -8.14 0.77 -3.67
N PHE A 91 -7.49 -0.36 -3.99
CA PHE A 91 -6.15 -0.68 -3.51
C PHE A 91 -5.17 0.35 -4.04
N VAL A 92 -5.21 0.64 -5.35
CA VAL A 92 -4.36 1.65 -5.98
C VAL A 92 -4.51 3.02 -5.34
N PHE A 93 -5.76 3.42 -5.12
CA PHE A 93 -6.15 4.68 -4.53
C PHE A 93 -5.69 4.84 -3.07
N SER A 94 -5.51 3.73 -2.35
CA SER A 94 -5.07 3.74 -0.95
C SER A 94 -3.57 4.02 -0.76
N MET A 95 -2.73 3.81 -1.79
CA MET A 95 -1.27 3.84 -1.68
C MET A 95 -0.68 5.20 -1.24
N PRO A 96 -1.16 6.36 -1.72
CA PRO A 96 -0.74 7.66 -1.20
C PRO A 96 -0.88 7.77 0.31
N PHE A 97 -2.00 7.30 0.85
CA PHE A 97 -2.32 7.43 2.26
C PHE A 97 -1.39 6.58 3.13
N LEU A 98 -0.93 5.43 2.64
CA LEU A 98 0.13 4.66 3.30
C LEU A 98 1.42 5.49 3.45
N LEU A 99 1.85 6.17 2.38
CA LEU A 99 3.07 7.01 2.42
C LEU A 99 2.89 8.21 3.35
N PHE A 100 1.72 8.86 3.30
CA PHE A 100 1.37 9.94 4.21
C PHE A 100 1.30 9.48 5.67
N SER A 101 0.73 8.30 5.94
CA SER A 101 0.73 7.68 7.26
C SER A 101 2.14 7.43 7.76
N ALA A 102 3.03 6.88 6.91
CA ALA A 102 4.42 6.66 7.24
C ALA A 102 5.16 7.98 7.58
N ALA A 103 4.97 9.02 6.76
CA ALA A 103 5.61 10.31 6.95
C ALA A 103 5.13 11.00 8.23
N ALA A 104 3.81 11.10 8.43
CA ALA A 104 3.20 11.70 9.60
C ALA A 104 3.55 10.95 10.90
N TYR A 105 3.61 9.61 10.84
CA TYR A 105 3.99 8.81 11.99
C TYR A 105 5.47 8.99 12.36
N GLU A 106 6.36 9.08 11.38
CA GLU A 106 7.77 9.36 11.63
C GLU A 106 7.97 10.76 12.25
N GLU A 107 7.23 11.78 11.81
CA GLU A 107 7.24 13.10 12.47
C GLU A 107 6.72 13.03 13.91
N LEU A 108 5.68 12.24 14.16
CA LEU A 108 5.15 12.01 15.51
C LEU A 108 6.20 11.34 16.41
N LEU A 109 6.86 10.28 15.93
CA LEU A 109 7.96 9.62 16.67
C LEU A 109 9.04 10.61 17.05
N ARG A 110 9.40 11.53 16.13
CA ARG A 110 10.40 12.58 16.41
C ARG A 110 9.93 13.58 17.46
N SER A 111 8.68 14.04 17.39
CA SER A 111 8.17 14.95 18.44
C SER A 111 8.23 14.30 19.83
N LEU A 112 7.94 13.01 19.91
CA LEU A 112 7.99 12.25 21.15
C LEU A 112 9.43 12.06 21.65
N ALA A 113 10.38 11.86 20.72
CA ALA A 113 11.81 11.71 21.02
C ALA A 113 12.44 13.03 21.48
N ASP A 114 12.17 14.11 20.77
CA ASP A 114 12.71 15.46 21.02
C ASP A 114 12.01 16.19 22.16
N ARG A 115 11.03 15.54 22.80
CA ARG A 115 10.22 16.10 23.90
C ARG A 115 9.59 17.43 23.51
N GLU A 116 9.12 17.54 22.27
CA GLU A 116 8.39 18.72 21.82
C GLU A 116 7.16 18.95 22.71
N GLY A 117 6.81 20.22 22.91
CA GLY A 117 5.68 20.60 23.77
C GLY A 117 4.36 19.93 23.35
N PRO A 118 3.42 19.73 24.30
CA PRO A 118 2.16 19.01 24.06
C PRO A 118 1.36 19.47 22.82
N PRO A 119 1.25 20.77 22.48
CA PRO A 119 0.48 21.22 21.33
C PRO A 119 1.00 20.68 19.99
N ARG A 120 2.32 20.64 19.79
CA ARG A 120 2.93 20.15 18.54
C ARG A 120 2.74 18.65 18.39
N THR A 121 2.98 17.91 19.47
CA THR A 121 2.78 16.46 19.52
C THR A 121 1.31 16.09 19.24
N ARG A 122 0.34 16.85 19.80
CA ARG A 122 -1.09 16.63 19.53
C ARG A 122 -1.43 16.86 18.05
N LYS A 123 -0.90 17.92 17.43
CA LYS A 123 -1.11 18.17 16.00
C LYS A 123 -0.58 17.00 15.15
N ARG A 124 0.64 16.53 15.41
CA ARG A 124 1.24 15.41 14.67
C ARG A 124 0.45 14.11 14.88
N LEU A 125 -0.05 13.87 16.09
CA LEU A 125 -0.92 12.72 16.39
C LEU A 125 -2.19 12.76 15.55
N VAL A 126 -2.86 13.92 15.46
CA VAL A 126 -4.08 14.09 14.65
C VAL A 126 -3.80 13.84 13.18
N VAL A 127 -2.70 14.37 12.65
CA VAL A 127 -2.32 14.20 11.24
C VAL A 127 -2.03 12.71 10.93
N ALA A 128 -1.30 12.01 11.81
CA ALA A 128 -1.05 10.59 11.64
C ALA A 128 -2.34 9.75 11.72
N ALA A 129 -3.23 10.06 12.67
CA ALA A 129 -4.53 9.41 12.82
C ALA A 129 -5.42 9.63 11.58
N LEU A 130 -5.44 10.84 11.04
CA LEU A 130 -6.17 11.19 9.83
C LEU A 130 -5.73 10.31 8.65
N PHE A 131 -4.44 10.31 8.31
CA PHE A 131 -3.97 9.53 7.16
C PHE A 131 -4.13 8.03 7.34
N LEU A 132 -3.97 7.52 8.56
CA LEU A 132 -4.20 6.11 8.83
C LEU A 132 -5.69 5.74 8.68
N THR A 133 -6.59 6.64 9.08
CA THR A 133 -8.04 6.51 8.87
C THR A 133 -8.40 6.56 7.38
N LEU A 134 -7.80 7.48 6.62
CA LEU A 134 -7.97 7.55 5.16
C LEU A 134 -7.46 6.27 4.48
N THR A 135 -6.36 5.70 4.96
CA THR A 135 -5.85 4.40 4.48
C THR A 135 -6.88 3.29 4.73
N TYR A 136 -7.50 3.25 5.91
CA TYR A 136 -8.57 2.29 6.21
C TYR A 136 -9.79 2.45 5.30
N LEU A 137 -10.28 3.69 5.16
CA LEU A 137 -11.44 4.00 4.33
C LEU A 137 -11.17 3.72 2.85
N ALA A 138 -9.92 3.79 2.40
CA ALA A 138 -9.53 3.45 1.05
C ALA A 138 -9.36 1.94 0.83
N HIS A 139 -8.69 1.24 1.75
CA HIS A 139 -8.47 -0.20 1.66
C HIS A 139 -8.03 -0.85 3.00
N VAL A 140 -8.84 -1.75 3.57
CA VAL A 140 -8.53 -2.40 4.87
C VAL A 140 -7.23 -3.18 4.91
N LEU A 141 -6.93 -3.99 3.87
CA LEU A 141 -5.67 -4.77 3.86
C LEU A 141 -4.44 -3.86 3.84
N VAL A 142 -4.52 -2.71 3.17
CA VAL A 142 -3.44 -1.72 3.12
C VAL A 142 -3.31 -1.04 4.48
N PHE A 143 -4.42 -0.75 5.15
CA PHE A 143 -4.40 -0.27 6.53
C PHE A 143 -3.73 -1.26 7.49
N VAL A 144 -4.09 -2.55 7.44
CA VAL A 144 -3.47 -3.58 8.29
C VAL A 144 -1.97 -3.68 8.02
N GLY A 145 -1.57 -3.72 6.74
CA GLY A 145 -0.16 -3.68 6.35
C GLY A 145 0.55 -2.43 6.86
N THR A 146 -0.08 -1.26 6.73
CA THR A 146 0.48 0.00 7.23
C THR A 146 0.67 -0.04 8.75
N CYS A 147 -0.34 -0.45 9.51
CA CYS A 147 -0.25 -0.64 10.96
C CYS A 147 0.90 -1.57 11.36
N TRP A 148 1.09 -2.67 10.64
CA TRP A 148 2.21 -3.58 10.86
C TRP A 148 3.57 -2.90 10.63
N VAL A 149 3.73 -2.20 9.51
CA VAL A 149 4.96 -1.46 9.20
C VAL A 149 5.27 -0.42 10.28
N LEU A 150 4.26 0.34 10.73
CA LEU A 150 4.41 1.32 11.79
C LEU A 150 4.76 0.68 13.14
N LEU A 151 4.19 -0.49 13.45
CA LEU A 151 4.51 -1.25 14.67
C LEU A 151 5.96 -1.74 14.65
N VAL A 152 6.42 -2.36 13.56
CA VAL A 152 7.81 -2.80 13.40
C VAL A 152 8.76 -1.60 13.50
N ARG A 153 8.40 -0.48 12.86
CA ARG A 153 9.15 0.77 12.94
C ARG A 153 9.29 1.28 14.38
N SER A 154 8.20 1.25 15.17
CA SER A 154 8.19 1.62 16.59
C SER A 154 9.02 0.68 17.45
N PHE A 155 9.00 -0.62 17.14
CA PHE A 155 9.83 -1.60 17.82
C PHE A 155 11.33 -1.39 17.55
N VAL A 156 11.70 -1.15 16.28
CA VAL A 156 13.09 -0.80 15.93
C VAL A 156 13.50 0.54 16.56
N PHE A 157 12.60 1.52 16.61
CA PHE A 157 12.84 2.78 17.32
C PHE A 157 13.20 2.56 18.79
N PHE A 158 12.50 1.64 19.45
CA PHE A 158 12.75 1.27 20.84
C PHE A 158 14.07 0.54 21.03
N LEU A 159 14.34 -0.48 20.21
CA LEU A 159 15.54 -1.32 20.35
C LEU A 159 16.82 -0.50 20.17
N VAL A 160 16.80 0.44 19.23
CA VAL A 160 18.01 1.17 18.84
C VAL A 160 18.07 2.59 19.42
N GLY A 161 17.05 2.98 20.17
CA GLY A 161 17.00 4.28 20.83
C GLY A 161 17.91 4.39 22.06
N SER A 162 18.24 5.62 22.44
CA SER A 162 18.90 5.90 23.73
C SER A 162 18.01 5.46 24.91
N PRO A 163 18.54 5.34 26.14
CA PRO A 163 17.75 4.99 27.33
C PRO A 163 16.51 5.88 27.52
N SER A 164 16.60 7.16 27.14
CA SER A 164 15.47 8.11 27.13
C SER A 164 14.35 7.74 26.15
N HIS A 165 14.65 7.02 25.06
CA HIS A 165 13.64 6.51 24.12
C HIS A 165 12.89 5.29 24.66
N ARG A 166 13.48 4.52 25.60
CA ARG A 166 12.79 3.38 26.23
C ARG A 166 11.59 3.84 27.05
N VAL A 167 11.73 4.94 27.79
CA VAL A 167 10.62 5.58 28.52
C VAL A 167 9.59 6.18 27.53
N ALA A 168 10.03 6.61 26.35
CA ALA A 168 9.15 7.08 25.29
C ALA A 168 8.41 5.95 24.57
N PHE A 169 8.83 4.69 24.67
CA PHE A 169 8.21 3.57 23.94
C PHE A 169 6.76 3.34 24.33
N LEU A 170 6.43 3.39 25.63
CA LEU A 170 5.03 3.31 26.06
C LEU A 170 4.19 4.47 25.50
N ARG A 171 4.79 5.68 25.39
CA ARG A 171 4.13 6.83 24.76
C ARG A 171 3.94 6.62 23.26
N VAL A 172 4.91 6.00 22.59
CA VAL A 172 4.85 5.63 21.18
C VAL A 172 3.78 4.57 20.92
N LEU A 173 3.71 3.52 21.75
CA LEU A 173 2.67 2.49 21.65
C LEU A 173 1.28 3.09 21.90
N ARG A 174 1.14 3.93 22.94
CA ARG A 174 -0.11 4.65 23.21
C ARG A 174 -0.49 5.57 22.05
N ALA A 175 0.47 6.31 21.51
CA ALA A 175 0.25 7.18 20.36
C ALA A 175 -0.15 6.36 19.12
N GLY A 176 0.51 5.23 18.86
CA GLY A 176 0.16 4.29 17.81
C GLY A 176 -1.28 3.75 17.96
N ALA A 177 -1.66 3.32 19.16
CA ALA A 177 -3.02 2.90 19.44
C ALA A 177 -4.03 4.03 19.22
N LEU A 178 -3.72 5.26 19.66
CA LEU A 178 -4.56 6.43 19.44
C LEU A 178 -4.66 6.83 17.96
N THR A 179 -3.60 6.65 17.17
CA THR A 179 -3.66 6.89 15.71
C THR A 179 -4.55 5.88 15.00
N ALA A 180 -4.57 4.62 15.45
CA ALA A 180 -5.40 3.57 14.87
C ALA A 180 -6.85 3.60 15.35
N LEU A 181 -7.12 4.22 16.50
CA LEU A 181 -8.42 4.19 17.17
C LEU A 181 -9.60 4.60 16.25
N PRO A 182 -9.56 5.69 15.46
CA PRO A 182 -10.68 6.04 14.60
C PRO A 182 -10.98 4.97 13.53
N ALA A 183 -9.95 4.40 12.92
CA ALA A 183 -10.10 3.30 11.96
C ALA A 183 -10.65 2.02 12.61
N LEU A 184 -10.26 1.72 13.85
CA LEU A 184 -10.79 0.59 14.61
C LEU A 184 -12.26 0.80 14.98
N VAL A 185 -12.64 2.00 15.41
CA VAL A 185 -14.05 2.35 15.68
C VAL A 185 -14.89 2.20 14.42
N LEU A 186 -14.42 2.74 13.29
CA LEU A 186 -15.09 2.55 12.00
C LEU A 186 -15.21 1.07 11.64
N SER A 187 -14.16 0.28 11.83
CA SER A 187 -14.18 -1.18 11.59
C SER A 187 -15.25 -1.89 12.42
N ILE A 188 -15.35 -1.56 13.70
CA ILE A 188 -16.37 -2.12 14.58
C ILE A 188 -17.77 -1.73 14.10
N VAL A 189 -17.99 -0.45 13.77
CA VAL A 189 -19.26 0.02 13.22
C VAL A 189 -19.62 -0.73 11.93
N CYS A 190 -18.68 -0.87 10.99
CA CYS A 190 -18.86 -1.63 9.76
C CYS A 190 -19.30 -3.07 10.05
N ILE A 191 -18.62 -3.76 10.97
CA ILE A 191 -18.94 -5.15 11.36
C ILE A 191 -20.34 -5.23 11.98
N LEU A 192 -20.70 -4.31 12.87
CA LEU A 192 -22.02 -4.26 13.49
C LEU A 192 -23.12 -4.00 12.45
N MET A 193 -22.86 -3.13 11.47
CA MET A 193 -23.79 -2.84 10.38
C MET A 193 -23.98 -4.04 9.43
N ILE A 194 -22.91 -4.79 9.14
CA ILE A 194 -22.99 -6.02 8.33
C ILE A 194 -23.80 -7.10 9.07
N ARG A 195 -23.52 -7.29 10.37
CA ARG A 195 -24.22 -8.28 11.20
C ARG A 195 -25.70 -7.94 11.37
N SER A 196 -26.02 -6.67 11.59
CA SER A 196 -27.41 -6.22 11.77
C SER A 196 -28.23 -6.24 10.48
N SER A 197 -27.61 -6.12 9.29
CA SER A 197 -28.34 -6.25 8.02
C SER A 197 -28.65 -7.68 7.59
N GLY A 198 -28.37 -8.68 8.43
CA GLY A 198 -28.64 -10.09 8.11
C GLY A 198 -27.82 -10.62 6.93
N THR A 199 -26.80 -9.87 6.49
CA THR A 199 -25.94 -10.21 5.35
C THR A 199 -25.00 -11.32 5.83
N ARG A 200 -25.43 -12.58 5.70
CA ARG A 200 -24.66 -13.75 6.16
C ARG A 200 -23.54 -14.14 5.20
N ASP A 201 -23.68 -13.79 3.92
CA ASP A 201 -22.73 -14.12 2.87
C ASP A 201 -22.44 -12.87 2.04
N THR A 202 -21.20 -12.43 1.99
CA THR A 202 -20.75 -11.64 0.84
C THR A 202 -20.62 -12.63 -0.31
N GLU A 203 -21.62 -12.65 -1.19
CA GLU A 203 -21.78 -13.53 -2.38
C GLU A 203 -20.56 -13.62 -3.32
N THR A 204 -19.48 -12.89 -3.05
CA THR A 204 -18.28 -12.81 -3.89
C THR A 204 -17.26 -13.94 -3.68
N THR A 205 -17.42 -14.78 -2.66
CA THR A 205 -16.59 -15.97 -2.45
C THR A 205 -17.45 -17.11 -1.91
N PRO A 206 -17.75 -18.14 -2.72
CA PRO A 206 -18.47 -19.30 -2.23
C PRO A 206 -17.69 -19.91 -1.06
N VAL A 207 -18.33 -19.97 0.11
CA VAL A 207 -17.81 -20.63 1.32
C VAL A 207 -17.43 -22.09 1.04
N GLU A 208 -18.03 -22.69 0.00
CA GLU A 208 -17.82 -24.07 -0.45
C GLU A 208 -16.41 -24.33 -1.02
N ALA A 209 -15.64 -23.30 -1.40
CA ALA A 209 -14.28 -23.49 -1.91
C ALA A 209 -13.21 -23.67 -0.81
N GLY A 210 -13.59 -23.82 0.46
CA GLY A 210 -12.73 -24.29 1.57
C GLY A 210 -11.53 -23.41 1.94
N GLY A 211 -11.17 -22.42 1.13
CA GLY A 211 -10.10 -21.48 1.40
C GLY A 211 -10.55 -20.48 2.45
N ARG A 212 -10.31 -20.80 3.74
CA ARG A 212 -10.37 -19.78 4.77
C ARG A 212 -9.26 -18.79 4.44
N PHE A 213 -9.57 -17.67 3.79
CA PHE A 213 -8.62 -16.57 3.46
C PHE A 213 -7.81 -16.04 4.66
N PHE A 214 -8.16 -16.47 5.87
CA PHE A 214 -7.47 -16.19 7.13
C PHE A 214 -7.17 -17.47 7.94
N GLU A 215 -7.03 -18.63 7.30
CA GLU A 215 -6.44 -19.79 7.98
C GLU A 215 -4.96 -19.57 8.17
N PHE A 216 -4.63 -19.19 9.38
CA PHE A 216 -3.26 -19.12 9.84
C PHE A 216 -2.74 -20.56 10.00
N SER A 217 -2.12 -21.15 8.95
CA SER A 217 -1.39 -22.43 9.08
C SER A 217 -0.39 -22.34 10.25
N PRO A 218 -0.10 -23.41 10.98
CA PRO A 218 0.88 -23.38 12.07
C PRO A 218 2.21 -22.74 11.62
N LEU A 219 2.83 -21.94 12.49
CA LEU A 219 4.06 -21.18 12.18
C LEU A 219 5.18 -22.09 11.64
N LEU A 220 5.28 -23.31 12.17
CA LEU A 220 6.27 -24.30 11.77
C LEU A 220 6.09 -24.79 10.33
N ASP A 221 4.84 -25.03 9.92
CA ASP A 221 4.54 -25.41 8.54
C ASP A 221 4.87 -24.26 7.59
N ARG A 222 4.56 -23.01 7.99
CA ARG A 222 4.93 -21.83 7.20
C ARG A 222 6.42 -21.67 7.01
N TRP A 223 7.20 -21.91 8.08
CA TRP A 223 8.66 -21.83 8.00
C TRP A 223 9.23 -22.91 7.08
N ARG A 224 8.71 -24.14 7.18
CA ARG A 224 9.15 -25.28 6.39
C ARG A 224 8.94 -25.07 4.89
N PHE A 225 7.80 -24.49 4.49
CA PHE A 225 7.48 -24.27 3.08
C PHE A 225 7.87 -22.89 2.55
N LEU A 226 8.47 -22.02 3.38
CA LEU A 226 8.85 -20.68 2.97
C LEU A 226 9.71 -20.71 1.70
N TRP A 227 10.68 -21.62 1.60
CA TRP A 227 11.55 -21.72 0.44
C TRP A 227 10.84 -22.22 -0.83
N ASP A 228 9.93 -23.17 -0.70
CA ASP A 228 9.13 -23.67 -1.84
C ASP A 228 8.19 -22.57 -2.36
N HIS A 229 7.59 -21.79 -1.45
CA HIS A 229 6.71 -20.68 -1.82
C HIS A 229 7.47 -19.48 -2.36
N LEU A 230 8.67 -19.18 -1.82
CA LEU A 230 9.55 -18.09 -2.25
C LEU A 230 10.31 -18.39 -3.56
N ILE A 231 10.53 -19.64 -3.95
CA ILE A 231 11.49 -19.95 -5.04
C ILE A 231 10.90 -20.85 -6.12
N HIS A 232 9.96 -21.74 -5.81
CA HIS A 232 9.61 -22.86 -6.70
C HIS A 232 8.29 -22.72 -7.47
N ARG A 233 7.70 -21.52 -7.52
CA ARG A 233 6.47 -21.29 -8.28
C ARG A 233 6.65 -20.15 -9.29
N GLY A 234 7.23 -20.46 -10.45
CA GLY A 234 7.38 -19.55 -11.58
C GLY A 234 8.24 -20.17 -12.69
N PRO A 235 8.21 -19.65 -13.94
CA PRO A 235 9.15 -20.05 -14.99
C PRO A 235 10.62 -19.94 -14.53
N GLY A 236 11.53 -20.77 -15.06
CA GLY A 236 12.93 -20.81 -14.57
C GLY A 236 13.64 -19.44 -14.57
N ASP A 237 13.43 -18.64 -15.61
CA ASP A 237 14.01 -17.30 -15.76
C ASP A 237 13.48 -16.32 -14.69
N HIS A 238 12.22 -16.51 -14.31
CA HIS A 238 11.57 -15.73 -13.26
C HIS A 238 12.24 -16.00 -11.90
N VAL A 239 12.47 -17.27 -11.56
CA VAL A 239 13.12 -17.65 -10.30
C VAL A 239 14.51 -17.04 -10.17
N LEU A 240 15.27 -16.99 -11.26
CA LEU A 240 16.60 -16.38 -11.30
C LEU A 240 16.53 -14.86 -11.05
N ALA A 241 15.62 -14.15 -11.72
CA ALA A 241 15.42 -12.71 -11.52
C ALA A 241 15.08 -12.39 -10.05
N MET A 242 14.25 -13.22 -9.41
CA MET A 242 13.87 -13.00 -8.02
C MET A 242 14.99 -13.32 -7.03
N LYS A 243 15.84 -14.32 -7.31
CA LYS A 243 17.06 -14.58 -6.52
C LYS A 243 18.04 -13.40 -6.61
N ILE A 244 18.27 -12.88 -7.82
CA ILE A 244 19.12 -11.71 -8.05
C ILE A 244 18.58 -10.52 -7.27
N LEU A 245 17.27 -10.26 -7.37
CA LEU A 245 16.64 -9.18 -6.63
C LEU A 245 16.79 -9.38 -5.12
N GLY A 246 16.42 -10.54 -4.57
CA GLY A 246 16.56 -10.83 -3.14
C GLY A 246 17.99 -10.61 -2.62
N VAL A 247 19.00 -11.03 -3.38
CA VAL A 247 20.42 -10.79 -3.07
C VAL A 247 20.76 -9.30 -3.12
N LEU A 248 20.29 -8.56 -4.12
CA LEU A 248 20.49 -7.11 -4.21
C LEU A 248 19.82 -6.38 -3.04
N LEU A 249 18.58 -6.75 -2.69
CA LEU A 249 17.84 -6.16 -1.58
C LEU A 249 18.52 -6.46 -0.23
N LEU A 250 18.94 -7.71 -0.01
CA LEU A 250 19.70 -8.10 1.18
C LEU A 250 21.06 -7.38 1.23
N GLY A 251 21.76 -7.29 0.10
CA GLY A 251 23.01 -6.56 -0.02
C GLY A 251 22.85 -5.09 0.33
N MET A 252 21.80 -4.42 -0.19
CA MET A 252 21.48 -3.03 0.16
C MET A 252 21.10 -2.86 1.63
N PHE A 253 20.30 -3.79 2.18
CA PHE A 253 19.98 -3.83 3.61
C PHE A 253 21.24 -3.96 4.46
N LEU A 254 22.14 -4.90 4.16
CA LEU A 254 23.40 -5.10 4.89
C LEU A 254 24.36 -3.91 4.73
N LEU A 255 24.44 -3.31 3.54
CA LEU A 255 25.22 -2.10 3.28
C LEU A 255 24.70 -0.90 4.09
N SER A 256 23.39 -0.85 4.37
CA SER A 256 22.81 0.15 5.28
C SER A 256 23.39 0.05 6.71
N PHE A 257 23.83 -1.12 7.16
CA PHE A 257 24.46 -1.25 8.48
C PHE A 257 25.93 -0.79 8.52
N ARG A 258 26.61 -0.75 7.37
CA ARG A 258 28.05 -0.43 7.31
C ARG A 258 28.35 1.06 7.19
N HIS A 259 27.39 1.89 6.75
CA HIS A 259 27.64 3.32 6.57
C HIS A 259 27.42 4.14 7.85
N ARG A 260 28.41 4.98 8.19
CA ARG A 260 28.25 6.07 9.17
C ARG A 260 27.40 7.16 8.51
N PHE A 261 26.08 7.03 8.60
CA PHE A 261 25.17 8.10 8.19
C PHE A 261 25.42 9.33 9.05
N ARG A 262 25.39 10.52 8.42
CA ARG A 262 25.34 11.79 9.16
C ARG A 262 23.96 11.88 9.82
N GLY A 263 23.88 11.47 11.09
CA GLY A 263 22.67 11.41 11.89
C GLY A 263 22.20 9.97 12.13
N GLU A 264 22.52 9.43 13.31
CA GLU A 264 22.14 8.07 13.71
C GLU A 264 20.62 7.82 13.62
N ARG A 265 19.79 8.85 13.78
CA ARG A 265 18.33 8.72 13.81
C ARG A 265 17.69 8.39 12.46
N ALA A 266 18.21 8.93 11.36
CA ALA A 266 17.66 8.68 10.01
C ALA A 266 17.90 7.22 9.56
N ARG A 267 19.03 6.64 9.97
CA ARG A 267 19.42 5.25 9.69
C ARG A 267 18.38 4.25 10.19
N TRP A 268 17.99 4.36 11.45
CA TRP A 268 17.08 3.40 12.09
C TRP A 268 15.61 3.58 11.69
N GLY A 269 15.26 4.80 11.26
CA GLY A 269 14.01 5.08 10.59
C GLY A 269 13.76 4.13 9.44
N TRP A 270 14.71 4.12 8.52
CA TRP A 270 14.62 3.30 7.32
C TRP A 270 14.67 1.81 7.59
N THR A 271 15.56 1.35 8.48
CA THR A 271 15.65 -0.06 8.86
C THR A 271 14.32 -0.60 9.37
N GLY A 272 13.56 0.17 10.15
CA GLY A 272 12.24 -0.23 10.63
C GLY A 272 11.20 -0.38 9.52
N PHE A 273 11.15 0.57 8.58
CA PHE A 273 10.25 0.50 7.43
C PHE A 273 10.62 -0.65 6.49
N ALA A 274 11.91 -0.80 6.18
CA ALA A 274 12.41 -1.88 5.35
C ALA A 274 12.10 -3.25 5.98
N LEU A 275 12.39 -3.43 7.28
CA LEU A 275 12.03 -4.65 7.99
C LEU A 275 10.53 -4.89 7.99
N GLY A 276 9.70 -3.88 8.26
CA GLY A 276 8.25 -4.03 8.23
C GLY A 276 7.72 -4.48 6.88
N ILE A 277 8.21 -3.87 5.79
CA ILE A 277 7.84 -4.25 4.42
C ILE A 277 8.38 -5.65 4.09
N THR A 278 9.61 -5.98 4.46
CA THR A 278 10.18 -7.32 4.28
C THR A 278 9.42 -8.37 5.07
N THR A 279 8.96 -8.08 6.28
CA THR A 279 8.16 -9.01 7.07
C THR A 279 6.77 -9.20 6.46
N LEU A 280 6.12 -8.14 5.95
CA LEU A 280 4.87 -8.31 5.20
C LEU A 280 5.05 -9.10 3.92
N TYR A 281 6.18 -8.89 3.25
CA TYR A 281 6.54 -9.59 2.04
C TYR A 281 6.81 -11.08 2.28
N LEU A 282 7.50 -11.42 3.37
CA LEU A 282 7.84 -12.81 3.72
C LEU A 282 6.72 -13.54 4.45
N PHE A 283 5.90 -12.82 5.24
CA PHE A 283 4.97 -13.43 6.20
C PHE A 283 3.51 -12.97 6.05
N GLY A 284 3.20 -12.16 5.04
CA GLY A 284 1.83 -11.69 4.78
C GLY A 284 0.86 -12.83 4.46
N PRO A 285 -0.47 -12.64 4.66
CA PRO A 285 -1.46 -13.72 4.54
C PRO A 285 -1.42 -14.48 3.21
N ASN A 286 -1.33 -13.80 2.06
CA ASN A 286 -1.24 -14.51 0.76
C ASN A 286 0.19 -14.98 0.41
N ALA A 287 1.25 -14.68 1.20
CA ALA A 287 2.67 -14.98 0.90
C ALA A 287 2.94 -16.48 0.82
N PHE A 288 2.01 -17.24 1.39
CA PHE A 288 2.06 -18.68 1.49
C PHE A 288 0.96 -19.38 0.68
N GLU A 289 -0.12 -18.69 0.29
CA GLU A 289 -1.15 -19.29 -0.56
C GLU A 289 -0.83 -19.14 -2.05
N ARG A 290 -0.08 -18.10 -2.41
CA ARG A 290 0.24 -17.78 -3.80
C ARG A 290 1.74 -17.76 -4.05
N PRO A 291 2.20 -18.15 -5.26
CA PRO A 291 3.61 -18.12 -5.67
C PRO A 291 4.38 -16.85 -5.27
N PHE A 292 5.68 -16.94 -5.03
CA PHE A 292 6.55 -15.76 -4.88
C PHE A 292 6.40 -14.72 -6.00
N ALA A 293 6.19 -15.21 -7.22
CA ALA A 293 5.88 -14.41 -8.40
C ALA A 293 4.65 -13.52 -8.17
N VAL A 294 3.61 -14.10 -7.58
CA VAL A 294 2.44 -13.34 -7.15
C VAL A 294 2.88 -12.29 -6.13
N TRP A 295 3.87 -12.49 -5.26
CA TRP A 295 4.26 -11.44 -4.32
C TRP A 295 5.10 -10.31 -4.89
N LEU A 296 5.99 -10.59 -5.84
CA LEU A 296 6.78 -9.54 -6.49
C LEU A 296 5.97 -8.79 -7.58
N PHE A 297 4.94 -9.41 -8.17
CA PHE A 297 4.09 -8.83 -9.23
C PHE A 297 2.64 -8.52 -8.81
N TYR A 298 1.98 -9.33 -7.96
CA TYR A 298 0.74 -8.92 -7.24
C TYR A 298 1.02 -7.83 -6.22
N SER A 299 2.01 -8.06 -5.36
CA SER A 299 2.17 -7.23 -4.18
C SER A 299 3.12 -6.10 -4.51
N ARG A 300 2.53 -4.90 -4.58
CA ARG A 300 3.26 -3.63 -4.68
C ARG A 300 4.29 -3.43 -3.57
N PHE A 301 4.43 -4.35 -2.61
CA PHE A 301 5.51 -4.35 -1.64
C PHE A 301 6.88 -4.40 -2.32
N GLY A 302 7.06 -5.04 -3.48
CA GLY A 302 8.32 -4.97 -4.24
C GLY A 302 8.64 -3.53 -4.69
N THR A 303 7.70 -2.87 -5.37
CA THR A 303 7.86 -1.49 -5.82
C THR A 303 7.89 -0.49 -4.67
N LEU A 304 7.10 -0.70 -3.61
CA LEU A 304 7.13 0.09 -2.37
C LEU A 304 8.43 -0.13 -1.59
N PHE A 305 9.01 -1.32 -1.66
CA PHE A 305 10.32 -1.61 -1.07
C PHE A 305 11.43 -0.91 -1.86
N ALA A 306 11.41 -1.00 -3.19
CA ALA A 306 12.34 -0.28 -4.06
C ALA A 306 12.21 1.24 -3.90
N LEU A 307 10.96 1.75 -3.83
CA LEU A 307 10.67 3.15 -3.52
C LEU A 307 11.17 3.49 -2.12
N GLY A 308 10.91 2.64 -1.13
CA GLY A 308 11.45 2.76 0.22
C GLY A 308 12.96 2.93 0.19
N ILE A 309 13.68 2.07 -0.55
CA ILE A 309 15.13 2.17 -0.77
C ILE A 309 15.49 3.56 -1.31
N ILE A 310 14.90 4.00 -2.43
CA ILE A 310 15.21 5.30 -3.04
C ILE A 310 14.97 6.45 -2.04
N LEU A 311 13.84 6.40 -1.35
CA LEU A 311 13.37 7.47 -0.47
C LEU A 311 14.11 7.52 0.87
N GLY A 312 14.66 6.42 1.38
CA GLY A 312 15.22 6.42 2.73
C GLY A 312 16.61 5.83 2.90
N LEU A 313 17.15 5.07 1.94
CA LEU A 313 18.58 4.75 1.95
C LEU A 313 19.37 6.01 1.56
N GLN A 314 20.02 6.61 2.55
CA GLN A 314 21.03 7.66 2.35
C GLN A 314 22.34 7.08 1.78
N LEU A 315 22.25 6.21 0.78
CA LEU A 315 23.44 5.71 0.11
C LEU A 315 24.15 6.91 -0.52
N SER A 316 25.44 7.06 -0.20
CA SER A 316 26.32 7.91 -1.00
C SER A 316 26.32 7.32 -2.41
N LEU A 317 25.55 7.92 -3.31
CA LEU A 317 25.52 7.62 -4.74
C LEU A 317 26.79 8.16 -5.42
N ARG A 318 27.96 8.00 -4.79
CA ARG A 318 29.26 8.34 -5.39
C ARG A 318 29.92 7.06 -5.90
N GLY A 319 30.56 7.17 -7.06
CA GLY A 319 31.29 6.07 -7.70
C GLY A 319 30.36 4.91 -8.13
N VAL A 320 30.90 3.68 -8.09
CA VAL A 320 30.28 2.47 -8.66
C VAL A 320 28.93 2.09 -8.02
N ARG A 321 28.62 2.61 -6.83
CA ARG A 321 27.38 2.28 -6.10
C ARG A 321 26.14 2.94 -6.72
N ALA A 322 26.27 4.13 -7.29
CA ALA A 322 25.15 4.82 -7.93
C ALA A 322 24.61 4.07 -9.15
N PRO A 323 25.43 3.72 -10.16
CA PRO A 323 24.95 2.98 -11.30
C PRO A 323 24.42 1.61 -10.88
N LEU A 324 24.97 0.96 -9.85
CA LEU A 324 24.47 -0.34 -9.40
C LEU A 324 23.06 -0.26 -8.79
N VAL A 325 22.80 0.74 -7.94
CA VAL A 325 21.46 0.97 -7.37
C VAL A 325 20.48 1.41 -8.44
N ILE A 326 20.88 2.35 -9.31
CA ILE A 326 20.04 2.84 -10.42
C ILE A 326 19.70 1.67 -11.35
N PHE A 327 20.70 0.89 -11.77
CA PHE A 327 20.50 -0.29 -12.63
C PHE A 327 19.61 -1.32 -11.96
N SER A 328 19.79 -1.58 -10.66
CA SER A 328 18.92 -2.52 -9.92
C SER A 328 17.46 -2.04 -9.91
N VAL A 329 17.22 -0.76 -9.62
CA VAL A 329 15.87 -0.17 -9.64
C VAL A 329 15.27 -0.21 -11.04
N LEU A 330 16.04 0.18 -12.06
CA LEU A 330 15.58 0.19 -13.45
C LEU A 330 15.32 -1.23 -13.99
N ALA A 331 16.16 -2.21 -13.64
CA ALA A 331 15.98 -3.61 -14.02
C ALA A 331 14.72 -4.19 -13.39
N VAL A 332 14.45 -3.91 -12.11
CA VAL A 332 13.21 -4.31 -11.43
C VAL A 332 12.01 -3.65 -12.08
N ALA A 333 12.07 -2.35 -12.34
CA ALA A 333 10.99 -1.61 -12.97
C ALA A 333 10.71 -2.09 -14.41
N ALA A 334 11.75 -2.36 -15.20
CA ALA A 334 11.63 -2.87 -16.56
C ALA A 334 11.06 -4.29 -16.60
N PHE A 335 11.50 -5.15 -15.67
CA PHE A 335 10.98 -6.51 -15.54
C PHE A 335 9.49 -6.50 -15.14
N ASP A 336 9.11 -5.69 -14.13
CA ASP A 336 7.70 -5.50 -13.76
C ASP A 336 6.88 -4.94 -14.92
N ALA A 337 7.39 -3.95 -15.65
CA ALA A 337 6.71 -3.43 -16.84
C ALA A 337 6.48 -4.51 -17.92
N GLY A 338 7.44 -5.43 -18.10
CA GLY A 338 7.31 -6.59 -19.01
C GLY A 338 6.18 -7.53 -18.59
N GLU A 339 6.16 -7.95 -17.32
CA GLU A 339 5.11 -8.80 -16.74
C GLU A 339 3.74 -8.11 -16.80
N GLN A 340 3.67 -6.80 -16.48
CA GLN A 340 2.43 -6.03 -16.60
C GLN A 340 1.93 -5.97 -18.05
N ARG A 341 2.82 -5.78 -19.02
CA ARG A 341 2.44 -5.77 -20.44
C ARG A 341 1.80 -7.10 -20.84
N GLU A 342 2.43 -8.22 -20.52
CA GLU A 342 1.85 -9.53 -20.80
C GLU A 342 0.52 -9.73 -20.10
N HIS A 343 0.42 -9.29 -18.85
CA HIS A 343 -0.79 -9.41 -18.08
C HIS A 343 -1.93 -8.58 -18.66
N VAL A 344 -1.68 -7.33 -19.07
CA VAL A 344 -2.64 -6.47 -19.78
C VAL A 344 -3.08 -7.11 -21.09
N VAL A 345 -2.16 -7.72 -21.85
CA VAL A 345 -2.51 -8.46 -23.08
C VAL A 345 -3.46 -9.61 -22.75
N ARG A 346 -3.14 -10.45 -21.74
CA ARG A 346 -4.01 -11.54 -21.30
C ARG A 346 -5.38 -11.03 -20.83
N MET A 347 -5.41 -9.99 -20.02
CA MET A 347 -6.66 -9.40 -19.52
C MET A 347 -7.49 -8.78 -20.62
N ASN A 348 -6.88 -8.17 -21.65
CA ASN A 348 -7.61 -7.68 -22.81
C ASN A 348 -8.24 -8.82 -23.61
N VAL A 349 -7.55 -9.96 -23.74
CA VAL A 349 -8.13 -11.16 -24.36
C VAL A 349 -9.35 -11.65 -23.57
N TYR A 350 -9.27 -11.71 -22.24
CA TYR A 350 -10.42 -12.05 -21.39
C TYR A 350 -11.53 -11.00 -21.46
N ALA A 351 -11.20 -9.72 -21.37
CA ALA A 351 -12.15 -8.62 -21.41
C ALA A 351 -12.90 -8.57 -22.76
N ASN A 352 -12.23 -8.94 -23.85
CA ASN A 352 -12.85 -9.01 -25.17
C ASN A 352 -14.02 -10.01 -25.23
N GLN A 353 -14.02 -11.05 -24.40
CA GLN A 353 -15.15 -11.98 -24.29
C GLN A 353 -16.42 -11.32 -23.73
N TYR A 354 -16.27 -10.17 -23.06
CA TYR A 354 -17.38 -9.39 -22.52
C TYR A 354 -17.77 -8.21 -23.42
N ASN A 355 -17.11 -8.03 -24.59
CA ASN A 355 -17.51 -6.99 -25.53
C ASN A 355 -18.94 -7.22 -26.04
N ASP A 356 -19.32 -8.48 -26.29
CA ASP A 356 -20.68 -8.84 -26.70
C ASP A 356 -21.72 -8.43 -25.64
N VAL A 357 -21.40 -8.62 -24.35
CA VAL A 357 -22.25 -8.14 -23.23
C VAL A 357 -22.36 -6.61 -23.22
N ARG A 358 -21.27 -5.92 -23.57
CA ARG A 358 -21.23 -4.47 -23.68
C ARG A 358 -22.08 -3.95 -24.84
N GLU A 359 -22.21 -4.71 -25.91
CA GLU A 359 -23.07 -4.43 -27.05
C GLU A 359 -24.55 -4.73 -26.75
N LEU A 360 -24.83 -5.68 -25.84
CA LEU A 360 -26.17 -6.00 -25.36
C LEU A 360 -26.74 -4.94 -24.39
N VAL A 361 -25.90 -4.08 -23.78
CA VAL A 361 -26.39 -2.95 -22.99
C VAL A 361 -27.05 -1.96 -23.96
N PRO A 362 -28.36 -1.68 -23.83
CA PRO A 362 -29.04 -0.76 -24.73
C PRO A 362 -28.30 0.57 -24.74
N LYS A 363 -27.74 0.94 -25.90
CA LYS A 363 -27.24 2.29 -26.11
C LYS A 363 -28.46 3.18 -25.91
N ARG A 364 -28.55 3.91 -24.80
CA ARG A 364 -29.57 4.96 -24.63
C ARG A 364 -29.44 5.81 -25.88
N HIS A 365 -30.42 5.71 -26.77
CA HIS A 365 -30.51 6.61 -27.91
C HIS A 365 -30.41 8.00 -27.30
N ALA A 366 -29.34 8.72 -27.67
CA ALA A 366 -29.27 10.14 -27.38
C ALA A 366 -30.55 10.70 -27.98
N SER A 367 -31.53 10.99 -27.12
CA SER A 367 -32.74 11.68 -27.51
C SER A 367 -32.25 12.94 -28.20
N SER A 368 -32.47 13.00 -29.51
CA SER A 368 -32.14 14.14 -30.34
C SER A 368 -32.74 15.38 -29.70
N ALA A 369 -31.88 16.19 -29.09
CA ALA A 369 -32.19 17.55 -28.69
C ALA A 369 -31.96 18.47 -29.88
#